data_AF-A0A6S7K4N9-F1
#
_entry.id   AF-A0A6S7K4N9-F1
#
_cell.length_a   1.000
_cell.length_b   1.000
_cell.length_c   1.000
_cell.angle_alpha   90.00
_cell.angle_beta   90.00
_cell.angle_gamma   90.00
#
_symmetry.space_group_name_H-M   'P 1'
#
loop_
_entity.id
_entity.type
_entity.pdbx_description
1 polymer ?
#
loop_
_entity_poly.entity_id
_entity_poly.type
_entity_poly.pdbx_seq_one_letter_code
_entity_poly.pdbx_strand_id
1 'polypeptide(L)'
;MAHCFLATCQPGKDIVAKLSKLLSEQQIRSKKGLLSIIDVIIKLAMRGAPLRGNWVKKTGEENGNFIFFVNWKSEFDKDLKDHLEHVPKNAKFTSPRIQNEIISLCESIIRERVIATVQTYWSVMADETTDVSAIEQMSICIRFVNSNMEVCEEFLGFVKLTKMDAQSVFDVLIPTLKGWGLQ
;
A
#
# COMPACT_ATOMS: atom_id res chain seq x y z
N MET A 1 23.17 -9.97 47.63
CA MET A 1 22.03 -9.89 46.68
C MET A 1 21.27 -8.57 46.78
N ALA A 2 20.92 -8.09 47.98
CA ALA A 2 20.22 -6.80 48.17
C ALA A 2 20.99 -5.55 47.69
N HIS A 3 22.33 -5.57 47.78
CA HIS A 3 23.18 -4.43 47.38
C HIS A 3 23.16 -4.17 45.86
N CYS A 4 22.92 -5.20 45.04
CA CYS A 4 22.77 -5.06 43.59
C CYS A 4 21.37 -4.53 43.22
N PHE A 5 20.34 -4.89 43.98
CA PHE A 5 18.97 -4.44 43.78
C PHE A 5 18.80 -2.95 44.09
N LEU A 6 19.43 -2.48 45.18
CA LEU A 6 19.43 -1.05 45.54
C LEU A 6 20.26 -0.19 44.58
N ALA A 7 21.31 -0.75 43.94
CA ALA A 7 22.09 -0.05 42.92
C ALA A 7 21.29 0.19 41.62
N THR A 8 20.29 -0.64 41.32
CA THR A 8 19.38 -0.47 40.18
C THR A 8 18.18 0.43 40.47
N CYS A 9 17.78 0.57 41.74
CA CYS A 9 16.74 1.50 42.16
C CYS A 9 17.30 2.93 42.26
N GLN A 10 17.46 3.61 41.12
CA GLN A 10 17.67 5.05 41.11
C GLN A 10 16.36 5.77 41.50
N PRO A 11 16.31 6.53 42.61
CA PRO A 11 15.12 7.28 42.99
C PRO A 11 14.83 8.31 41.88
N GLY A 12 13.66 8.23 41.24
CA GLY A 12 13.21 9.19 40.22
C GLY A 12 13.18 8.71 38.77
N LYS A 13 13.48 7.43 38.47
CA LYS A 13 13.25 6.83 37.15
C LYS A 13 12.26 5.68 37.26
N ASP A 14 10.98 6.01 37.11
CA ASP A 14 9.92 5.01 37.02
C ASP A 14 10.20 4.06 35.84
N ILE A 15 10.24 2.75 36.14
CA ILE A 15 10.45 1.68 35.15
C ILE A 15 9.35 1.74 34.10
N VAL A 16 8.11 2.06 34.50
CA VAL A 16 6.97 2.17 33.58
C VAL A 16 7.18 3.33 32.61
N ALA A 17 7.58 4.50 33.11
CA ALA A 17 7.91 5.66 32.26
C ALA A 17 9.08 5.39 31.30
N LYS A 18 10.06 4.58 31.72
CA LYS A 18 11.18 4.19 30.85
C LYS A 18 10.74 3.21 29.76
N LEU A 19 9.92 2.23 30.11
CA LEU A 19 9.38 1.25 29.16
C LEU A 19 8.45 1.93 28.13
N SER A 20 7.58 2.85 28.57
CA SER A 20 6.70 3.59 27.67
C SER A 20 7.49 4.48 26.70
N LYS A 21 8.57 5.10 27.16
CA LYS A 21 9.48 5.88 26.32
C LYS A 21 10.20 5.02 25.27
N LEU A 22 10.72 3.85 25.67
CA LEU A 22 11.37 2.94 24.73
C LEU A 22 10.39 2.43 23.67
N LEU A 23 9.16 2.13 24.07
CA LEU A 23 8.10 1.70 23.15
C LEU A 23 7.76 2.80 22.13
N SER A 24 7.63 4.05 22.58
CA SER A 24 7.32 5.17 21.67
C SER A 24 8.47 5.45 20.70
N GLU A 25 9.72 5.39 21.17
CA GLU A 25 10.90 5.50 20.31
C GLU A 25 10.94 4.39 19.25
N GLN A 26 10.62 3.15 19.63
CA GLN A 26 10.54 2.01 18.70
C GLN A 26 9.42 2.19 17.66
N GLN A 27 8.25 2.70 18.07
CA GLN A 27 7.14 3.00 17.15
C GLN A 27 7.52 4.08 16.14
N ILE A 28 8.20 5.14 16.59
CA ILE A 28 8.67 6.22 15.71
C ILE A 28 9.65 5.68 14.66
N ARG A 29 10.61 4.84 15.07
CA ARG A 29 11.56 4.21 14.14
C ARG A 29 10.86 3.30 13.14
N SER A 30 9.95 2.45 13.61
CA SER A 30 9.18 1.54 12.76
C SER A 30 8.33 2.30 11.74
N LYS A 31 7.73 3.43 12.16
CA LYS A 31 6.97 4.32 11.28
C LYS A 31 7.86 4.94 10.19
N LYS A 32 9.06 5.40 10.53
CA LYS A 32 10.00 5.94 9.54
C LYS A 32 10.42 4.89 8.51
N GLY A 33 10.76 3.68 8.98
CA GLY A 33 11.06 2.54 8.09
C GLY A 33 9.90 2.22 7.16
N LEU A 34 8.67 2.18 7.68
CA LEU A 34 7.46 1.96 6.88
C LEU A 34 7.24 3.04 5.82
N LEU A 35 7.40 4.32 6.18
CA LEU A 35 7.27 5.43 5.21
C LEU A 35 8.30 5.29 4.07
N SER A 36 9.53 4.91 4.41
CA SER A 36 10.59 4.67 3.44
C SER A 36 10.27 3.50 2.49
N ILE A 37 9.59 2.46 2.98
CA ILE A 37 9.09 1.34 2.17
C ILE A 37 7.92 1.75 1.27
N ILE A 38 6.95 2.52 1.80
CA ILE A 38 5.82 3.05 1.03
C ILE A 38 6.34 3.92 -0.12
N ASP A 39 7.35 4.76 0.12
CA ASP A 39 8.00 5.54 -0.94
C ASP A 39 8.49 4.66 -2.10
N VAL A 40 9.16 3.54 -1.81
CA VAL A 40 9.65 2.63 -2.85
C VAL A 40 8.50 2.06 -3.65
N ILE A 41 7.41 1.62 -2.99
CA ILE A 41 6.21 1.10 -3.65
C ILE A 41 5.61 2.16 -4.58
N ILE A 42 5.43 3.40 -4.09
CA ILE A 42 4.88 4.49 -4.89
C ILE A 42 5.79 4.80 -6.09
N LYS A 43 7.11 4.87 -5.91
CA LYS A 43 8.04 5.15 -7.02
C LYS A 43 8.04 4.05 -8.09
N LEU A 44 7.92 2.78 -7.68
CA LEU A 44 7.77 1.67 -8.62
C LEU A 44 6.44 1.75 -9.38
N ALA A 45 5.34 2.00 -8.66
CA ALA A 45 4.01 2.14 -9.25
C ALA A 45 3.93 3.30 -10.24
N MET A 46 4.49 4.47 -9.91
CA MET A 46 4.56 5.64 -10.81
C MET A 46 5.28 5.35 -12.14
N ARG A 47 6.15 4.34 -12.18
CA ARG A 47 6.91 3.95 -13.38
C ARG A 47 6.33 2.71 -14.07
N GLY A 48 5.26 2.13 -13.54
CA GLY A 48 4.74 0.84 -14.03
C GLY A 48 5.74 -0.30 -13.87
N ALA A 49 6.70 -0.17 -12.94
CA ALA A 49 7.74 -1.18 -12.75
C ALA A 49 7.17 -2.33 -11.88
N PRO A 50 7.40 -3.60 -12.27
CA PRO A 50 6.93 -4.73 -11.48
C PRO A 50 7.64 -4.74 -10.12
N LEU A 51 6.89 -4.83 -9.02
CA LEU A 51 7.47 -4.92 -7.67
C LEU A 51 8.17 -6.27 -7.47
N ARG A 52 7.51 -7.31 -7.95
CA ARG A 52 7.88 -8.71 -7.75
C ARG A 52 8.71 -9.23 -8.91
N GLY A 53 9.49 -10.27 -8.63
CA GLY A 53 10.35 -10.89 -9.60
C GLY A 53 10.34 -12.40 -9.49
N ASN A 54 11.24 -13.05 -10.23
CA ASN A 54 11.31 -14.50 -10.22
C ASN A 54 11.89 -15.01 -8.90
N TRP A 55 11.31 -16.08 -8.39
CA TRP A 55 11.84 -16.80 -7.24
C TRP A 55 13.12 -17.53 -7.63
N VAL A 56 14.22 -17.23 -6.94
CA VAL A 56 15.52 -17.86 -7.19
C VAL A 56 15.69 -19.02 -6.20
N LYS A 57 15.46 -20.24 -6.68
CA LYS A 57 15.57 -21.48 -5.85
C LYS A 57 16.93 -21.64 -5.15
N LYS A 58 18.02 -21.14 -5.75
CA LYS A 58 19.38 -21.26 -5.23
C LYS A 58 19.62 -20.42 -3.98
N THR A 59 19.06 -19.21 -3.94
CA THR A 59 19.20 -18.27 -2.80
C THR A 59 18.02 -18.37 -1.84
N GLY A 60 16.89 -18.94 -2.27
CA GLY A 60 15.66 -18.97 -1.49
C GLY A 60 15.05 -17.58 -1.34
N GLU A 61 15.32 -16.69 -2.30
CA GLU A 61 14.90 -15.29 -2.27
C GLU A 61 14.23 -14.89 -3.59
N GLU A 62 13.34 -13.90 -3.49
CA GLU A 62 12.70 -13.27 -4.64
C GLU A 62 13.62 -12.19 -5.22
N ASN A 63 13.96 -12.29 -6.51
CA ASN A 63 14.73 -11.25 -7.21
C ASN A 63 13.78 -10.20 -7.82
N GLY A 64 13.05 -9.49 -6.96
CA GLY A 64 12.11 -8.44 -7.36
C GLY A 64 12.69 -7.03 -7.21
N ASN A 65 12.21 -6.10 -8.03
CA ASN A 65 12.64 -4.70 -7.96
C ASN A 65 12.36 -4.10 -6.57
N PHE A 66 11.28 -4.48 -5.92
CA PHE A 66 10.94 -3.97 -4.58
C PHE A 66 12.05 -4.22 -3.57
N ILE A 67 12.51 -5.47 -3.42
CA ILE A 67 13.59 -5.79 -2.48
C ILE A 67 14.91 -5.13 -2.89
N PHE A 68 15.20 -5.10 -4.19
CA PHE A 68 16.37 -4.40 -4.71
C PHE A 68 16.39 -2.92 -4.31
N PHE A 69 15.30 -2.18 -4.54
CA PHE A 69 15.21 -0.76 -4.22
C PHE A 69 15.11 -0.48 -2.72
N VAL A 70 14.50 -1.37 -1.93
CA VAL A 70 14.51 -1.26 -0.46
C VAL A 70 15.94 -1.39 0.08
N ASN A 71 16.69 -2.39 -0.39
CA ASN A 71 18.08 -2.58 0.00
C ASN A 71 18.95 -1.39 -0.46
N TRP A 72 18.80 -0.95 -1.71
CA TRP A 72 19.49 0.22 -2.24
C TRP A 72 19.19 1.50 -1.45
N LYS A 73 17.91 1.77 -1.12
CA LYS A 73 17.52 2.94 -0.32
C LYS A 73 18.10 2.87 1.10
N SER A 74 18.23 1.67 1.67
CA SER A 74 18.82 1.48 3.01
C SER A 74 20.32 1.85 3.09
N GLU A 75 21.03 1.90 1.96
CA GLU A 75 22.42 2.36 1.94
C GLU A 75 22.53 3.86 2.27
N PHE A 76 21.47 4.63 1.99
CA PHE A 76 21.42 6.08 2.17
C PHE A 76 20.49 6.51 3.32
N ASP A 77 19.51 5.68 3.67
CA ASP A 77 18.54 5.91 4.74
C ASP A 77 18.88 5.10 5.99
N LYS A 78 19.49 5.77 6.97
CA LYS A 78 19.88 5.17 8.26
C LYS A 78 18.68 4.63 9.04
N ASP A 79 17.54 5.30 8.97
CA ASP A 79 16.33 4.88 9.70
C ASP A 79 15.76 3.60 9.06
N LEU A 80 15.76 3.51 7.72
CA LEU A 80 15.39 2.27 7.02
C LEU A 80 16.37 1.13 7.30
N LYS A 81 17.68 1.41 7.30
CA LYS A 81 18.70 0.41 7.62
C LYS A 81 18.52 -0.14 9.04
N ASP A 82 18.36 0.75 10.03
CA ASP A 82 18.10 0.38 11.42
C ASP A 82 16.84 -0.51 11.52
N HIS A 83 15.78 -0.14 10.80
CA HIS A 83 14.53 -0.92 10.74
C HIS A 83 14.74 -2.31 10.14
N LEU A 84 15.46 -2.44 9.02
CA LEU A 84 15.68 -3.74 8.38
C LEU A 84 16.56 -4.69 9.19
N GLU A 85 17.52 -4.16 9.95
CA GLU A 85 18.49 -4.94 10.75
C GLU A 85 17.94 -5.33 12.13
N HIS A 86 17.27 -4.41 12.84
CA HIS A 86 16.93 -4.59 14.26
C HIS A 86 15.49 -5.06 14.50
N VAL A 87 14.60 -4.96 13.51
CA VAL A 87 13.20 -5.35 13.67
C VAL A 87 13.02 -6.85 13.40
N PRO A 88 12.23 -7.56 14.21
CA PRO A 88 11.97 -8.98 13.99
C PRO A 88 11.34 -9.22 12.62
N LYS A 89 11.56 -10.42 12.06
CA LYS A 89 11.17 -10.75 10.67
C LYS A 89 9.70 -10.45 10.34
N ASN A 90 8.80 -10.60 11.30
CA ASN A 90 7.37 -10.35 11.15
C ASN A 90 7.00 -8.85 11.02
N ALA A 91 7.88 -7.94 11.41
CA ALA A 91 7.64 -6.49 11.39
C ALA A 91 8.53 -5.73 10.39
N LYS A 92 9.23 -6.45 9.50
CA LYS A 92 10.06 -5.82 8.45
C LYS A 92 9.24 -5.09 7.37
N PHE A 93 7.94 -5.38 7.24
CA PHE A 93 7.03 -4.83 6.22
C PHE A 93 7.43 -5.10 4.76
N THR A 94 8.33 -6.05 4.52
CA THR A 94 8.80 -6.41 3.17
C THR A 94 8.03 -7.55 2.53
N SER A 95 7.14 -8.23 3.27
CA SER A 95 6.45 -9.42 2.77
C SER A 95 5.48 -9.10 1.62
N PRO A 96 5.25 -10.04 0.69
CA PRO A 96 4.28 -9.89 -0.40
C PRO A 96 2.89 -9.48 0.06
N ARG A 97 2.45 -9.99 1.24
CA ARG A 97 1.16 -9.65 1.84
C ARG A 97 1.07 -8.17 2.21
N ILE A 98 2.10 -7.65 2.90
CA ILE A 98 2.14 -6.24 3.31
C ILE A 98 2.27 -5.32 2.10
N GLN A 99 3.04 -5.71 1.08
CA GLN A 99 3.10 -4.96 -0.18
C GLN A 99 1.71 -4.80 -0.81
N ASN A 100 0.93 -5.89 -0.89
CA ASN A 100 -0.43 -5.85 -1.42
C ASN A 100 -1.36 -4.98 -0.56
N GLU A 101 -1.25 -5.06 0.76
CA GLU A 101 -2.04 -4.23 1.68
C GLU A 101 -1.75 -2.73 1.47
N ILE A 102 -0.48 -2.35 1.35
CA ILE A 102 -0.08 -0.96 1.05
C ILE A 102 -0.65 -0.54 -0.31
N ILE A 103 -0.54 -1.38 -1.33
CA ILE A 103 -1.09 -1.09 -2.67
C ILE A 103 -2.60 -0.86 -2.60
N SER A 104 -3.34 -1.73 -1.92
CA SER A 104 -4.79 -1.58 -1.76
C SER A 104 -5.18 -0.35 -0.95
N LEU A 105 -4.40 0.05 0.05
CA LEU A 105 -4.63 1.31 0.77
C LEU A 105 -4.37 2.53 -0.13
N CYS A 106 -3.30 2.51 -0.92
CA CYS A 106 -3.03 3.57 -1.90
C CYS A 106 -4.15 3.67 -2.93
N GLU A 107 -4.60 2.53 -3.46
CA GLU A 107 -5.72 2.42 -4.39
C GLU A 107 -6.99 3.07 -3.82
N SER A 108 -7.38 2.71 -2.59
CA SER A 108 -8.56 3.29 -1.92
C SER A 108 -8.43 4.80 -1.72
N ILE A 109 -7.30 5.28 -1.22
CA ILE A 109 -7.07 6.72 -0.99
C ILE A 109 -7.13 7.51 -2.30
N ILE A 110 -6.53 6.99 -3.37
CA ILE A 110 -6.56 7.64 -4.69
C ILE A 110 -7.99 7.67 -5.20
N ARG A 111 -8.71 6.55 -5.13
CA ARG A 111 -10.10 6.46 -5.59
C ARG A 111 -11.01 7.41 -4.82
N GLU A 112 -10.95 7.42 -3.49
CA GLU A 112 -11.73 8.34 -2.65
C GLU A 112 -11.45 9.80 -3.03
N ARG A 113 -10.20 10.14 -3.32
CA ARG A 113 -9.83 11.48 -3.74
C ARG A 113 -10.38 11.85 -5.12
N VAL A 114 -10.38 10.92 -6.07
CA VAL A 114 -11.00 11.10 -7.39
C VAL A 114 -12.51 11.27 -7.24
N ILE A 115 -13.17 10.44 -6.44
CA ILE A 115 -14.63 10.52 -6.27
C ILE A 115 -15.03 11.82 -5.57
N ALA A 116 -14.21 12.32 -4.63
CA ALA A 116 -14.44 13.61 -4.00
C ALA A 116 -14.33 14.82 -4.95
N THR A 117 -13.68 14.70 -6.12
CA THR A 117 -13.62 15.78 -7.13
C THR A 117 -14.77 15.72 -8.13
N VAL A 118 -15.50 14.61 -8.20
CA VAL A 118 -16.62 14.41 -9.11
C VAL A 118 -17.80 15.30 -8.68
N GLN A 119 -18.30 16.11 -9.60
CA GLN A 119 -19.46 16.99 -9.39
C GLN A 119 -20.80 16.25 -9.64
N THR A 120 -21.90 17.01 -9.65
CA THR A 120 -23.27 16.49 -9.83
C THR A 120 -23.48 15.68 -11.11
N TYR A 121 -22.74 15.97 -12.18
CA TYR A 121 -22.91 15.30 -13.47
C TYR A 121 -21.67 14.50 -13.84
N TRP A 122 -21.86 13.19 -13.99
CA TRP A 122 -20.82 12.26 -14.39
C TRP A 122 -21.41 11.15 -15.26
N SER A 123 -20.53 10.47 -15.98
CA SER A 123 -20.81 9.30 -16.79
C SER A 123 -19.75 8.24 -16.52
N VAL A 124 -20.11 6.98 -16.67
CA VAL A 124 -19.20 5.85 -16.51
C VAL A 124 -18.83 5.32 -17.87
N MET A 125 -17.53 5.15 -18.10
CA MET A 125 -16.99 4.43 -19.23
C MET A 125 -16.50 3.09 -18.70
N ALA A 126 -16.99 2.00 -19.27
CA ALA A 126 -16.59 0.66 -18.91
C ALA A 126 -16.15 -0.07 -20.17
N ASP A 127 -14.98 -0.71 -20.12
CA ASP A 127 -14.45 -1.50 -21.24
C ASP A 127 -14.00 -2.88 -20.76
N GLU A 128 -14.39 -3.90 -21.50
CA GLU A 128 -14.08 -5.30 -21.21
C GLU A 128 -12.70 -5.66 -21.74
N THR A 129 -11.87 -6.26 -20.91
CA THR A 129 -10.51 -6.63 -21.25
C THR A 129 -10.14 -7.96 -20.60
N THR A 130 -9.42 -8.79 -21.34
CA THR A 130 -8.90 -10.05 -20.82
C THR A 130 -7.48 -9.82 -20.31
N ASP A 131 -7.21 -10.19 -19.06
CA ASP A 131 -5.87 -10.03 -18.49
C ASP A 131 -4.86 -11.08 -19.03
N VAL A 132 -3.59 -10.90 -18.67
CA VAL A 132 -2.49 -11.80 -19.07
C VAL A 132 -2.65 -13.24 -18.55
N SER A 133 -3.54 -13.47 -17.59
CA SER A 133 -3.87 -14.78 -17.02
C SER A 133 -5.17 -15.36 -17.59
N ALA A 134 -5.70 -14.79 -18.69
CA ALA A 134 -6.96 -15.16 -19.32
C ALA A 134 -8.19 -14.99 -18.41
N ILE A 135 -8.12 -14.07 -17.46
CA ILE A 135 -9.25 -13.70 -16.60
C ILE A 135 -9.93 -12.49 -17.22
N GLU A 136 -11.25 -12.59 -17.42
CA GLU A 136 -12.06 -11.46 -17.88
C GLU A 136 -12.17 -10.39 -16.79
N GLN A 137 -11.89 -9.16 -17.16
CA GLN A 137 -11.96 -7.99 -16.30
C GLN A 137 -12.65 -6.83 -17.03
N MET A 138 -13.23 -5.93 -16.26
CA MET A 138 -13.82 -4.69 -16.75
C MET A 138 -13.02 -3.53 -16.19
N SER A 139 -12.46 -2.70 -17.07
CA SER A 139 -11.88 -1.42 -16.70
C SER A 139 -13.00 -0.40 -16.52
N ILE A 140 -12.96 0.37 -15.43
CA ILE A 140 -13.96 1.41 -15.15
C ILE A 140 -13.26 2.76 -15.05
N CYS A 141 -13.72 3.71 -15.86
CA CYS A 141 -13.35 5.10 -15.82
C CYS A 141 -14.58 5.97 -15.54
N ILE A 142 -14.40 7.06 -14.82
CA ILE A 142 -15.41 8.10 -14.64
C ILE A 142 -15.08 9.30 -15.50
N ARG A 143 -16.08 9.82 -16.19
CA ARG A 143 -15.99 11.04 -16.99
C ARG A 143 -16.92 12.09 -16.41
N PHE A 144 -16.36 13.23 -16.02
CA PHE A 144 -17.09 14.32 -15.36
C PHE A 144 -16.56 15.69 -15.81
N VAL A 145 -17.28 16.75 -15.48
CA VAL A 145 -16.82 18.13 -15.72
C VAL A 145 -16.30 18.71 -14.40
N ASN A 146 -15.07 19.23 -14.40
CA ASN A 146 -14.48 19.83 -13.21
C ASN A 146 -14.97 21.28 -12.99
N SER A 147 -14.52 21.90 -11.90
CA SER A 147 -14.87 23.31 -11.58
C SER A 147 -14.43 24.33 -12.62
N ASN A 148 -13.46 23.98 -13.46
CA ASN A 148 -12.93 24.84 -14.51
C ASN A 148 -13.65 24.63 -15.85
N MET A 149 -14.77 23.88 -15.86
CA MET A 149 -15.52 23.51 -17.06
C MET A 149 -14.74 22.62 -18.04
N GLU A 150 -13.73 21.89 -17.54
CA GLU A 150 -12.93 20.96 -18.34
C GLU A 150 -13.49 19.54 -18.17
N VAL A 151 -13.51 18.79 -19.27
CA VAL A 151 -13.85 17.37 -19.24
C VAL A 151 -12.68 16.59 -18.66
N CYS A 152 -12.91 15.88 -17.57
CA CYS A 152 -11.94 15.00 -16.92
C CYS A 152 -12.37 13.54 -17.08
N GLU A 153 -11.39 12.68 -17.33
CA GLU A 153 -11.57 11.23 -17.43
C GLU A 153 -10.57 10.58 -16.48
N GLU A 154 -11.08 9.92 -15.43
CA GLU A 154 -10.26 9.36 -14.37
C GLU A 154 -10.52 7.85 -14.24
N PHE A 155 -9.45 7.08 -14.13
CA PHE A 155 -9.53 5.63 -13.94
C PHE A 155 -9.85 5.28 -12.49
N LEU A 156 -10.85 4.42 -12.26
CA LEU A 156 -11.29 4.03 -10.91
C LEU A 156 -10.78 2.65 -10.49
N GLY A 157 -10.63 1.73 -11.43
CA GLY A 157 -10.13 0.39 -11.15
C GLY A 157 -10.56 -0.66 -12.18
N PHE A 158 -10.04 -1.87 -11.97
CA PHE A 158 -10.49 -3.07 -12.66
C PHE A 158 -11.45 -3.85 -11.78
N VAL A 159 -12.44 -4.47 -12.40
CA VAL A 159 -13.39 -5.36 -11.73
C VAL A 159 -13.36 -6.70 -12.42
N LYS A 160 -13.18 -7.77 -11.65
CA LYS A 160 -13.18 -9.12 -12.20
C LYS A 160 -14.59 -9.50 -12.65
N LEU A 161 -14.71 -9.99 -13.88
CA LEU A 161 -15.94 -10.55 -14.41
C LEU A 161 -15.86 -12.08 -14.39
N THR A 162 -16.99 -12.72 -14.13
CA THR A 162 -17.12 -14.19 -14.24
C THR A 162 -17.62 -14.61 -15.61
N LYS A 163 -18.38 -13.74 -16.30
CA LYS A 163 -18.96 -13.93 -17.63
C LYS A 163 -19.06 -12.58 -18.35
N MET A 164 -19.01 -12.62 -19.68
CA MET A 164 -19.16 -11.45 -20.57
C MET A 164 -20.58 -11.32 -21.15
N ASP A 165 -21.60 -11.70 -20.37
CA ASP A 165 -22.99 -11.39 -20.76
C ASP A 165 -23.42 -10.05 -20.16
N ALA A 166 -24.32 -9.34 -20.87
CA ALA A 166 -24.75 -8.01 -20.46
C ALA A 166 -25.33 -7.97 -19.04
N GLN A 167 -25.98 -9.06 -18.61
CA GLN A 167 -26.55 -9.16 -17.26
C GLN A 167 -25.44 -9.23 -16.20
N SER A 168 -24.44 -10.07 -16.39
CA SER A 168 -23.31 -10.24 -15.46
C SER A 168 -22.51 -8.95 -15.34
N VAL A 169 -22.31 -8.24 -16.45
CA VAL A 169 -21.65 -6.93 -16.45
C VAL A 169 -22.45 -5.94 -15.61
N PHE A 170 -23.77 -5.85 -15.82
CA PHE A 170 -24.63 -4.96 -15.05
C PHE A 170 -24.67 -5.30 -13.56
N ASP A 171 -24.78 -6.59 -13.23
CA ASP A 171 -24.84 -7.11 -11.86
C ASP A 171 -23.54 -6.86 -11.09
N VAL A 172 -22.41 -6.71 -11.77
CA VAL A 172 -21.12 -6.37 -11.17
C VAL A 172 -20.92 -4.85 -11.15
N LEU A 173 -21.28 -4.14 -12.21
CA LEU A 173 -21.04 -2.72 -12.37
C LEU A 173 -21.81 -1.88 -11.33
N ILE A 174 -23.12 -2.09 -11.20
CA ILE A 174 -23.97 -1.26 -10.33
C ILE A 174 -23.58 -1.39 -8.86
N PRO A 175 -23.39 -2.59 -8.29
CA PRO A 175 -22.94 -2.71 -6.90
C PRO A 175 -21.54 -2.15 -6.68
N THR A 176 -20.66 -2.26 -7.66
CA THR A 176 -19.30 -1.72 -7.57
C THR A 176 -19.29 -0.20 -7.49
N LEU A 177 -20.04 0.47 -8.39
CA LEU A 177 -20.18 1.93 -8.37
C LEU A 177 -20.78 2.42 -7.04
N LYS A 178 -21.83 1.74 -6.54
CA LYS A 178 -22.42 2.03 -5.24
C LYS A 178 -21.44 1.84 -4.09
N GLY A 179 -20.64 0.77 -4.13
CA GLY A 179 -19.60 0.48 -3.15
C GLY A 179 -18.50 1.53 -3.12
N TRP A 180 -18.28 2.22 -4.24
CA TRP A 180 -17.35 3.34 -4.34
C TRP A 180 -17.97 4.70 -3.97
N GLY A 181 -19.28 4.76 -3.70
CA GLY A 181 -19.97 5.99 -3.32
C GLY A 181 -20.52 6.81 -4.50
N LEU A 182 -20.57 6.23 -5.69
CA LEU A 182 -21.19 6.83 -6.88
C LEU A 182 -22.65 6.35 -6.96
N GLN A 183 -23.60 7.29 -6.78
CA GLN A 183 -25.05 7.03 -6.77
C GLN A 183 -25.78 7.82 -7.84
#